data_AF-A0A962RGC7-F1
#
_entry.id   AF-A0A962RGC7-F1
#
_cell.length_a   1.000
_cell.length_b   1.000
_cell.length_c   1.000
_cell.angle_alpha   90.00
_cell.angle_beta   90.00
_cell.angle_gamma   90.00
#
_symmetry.space_group_name_H-M   'P 1'
#
loop_
_entity.id
_entity.type
_entity.pdbx_description
1 polymer ?
#
loop_
_entity_poly.entity_id
_entity_poly.type
_entity_poly.pdbx_seq_one_letter_code
_entity_poly.pdbx_strand_id
1 'polypeptide(L)'
;MSSSFRIATLNLEQNHKRWPQRRELLLEQLGELRPDVLALNEVCIPEQTARWLRDAAAERFGLVYTLVQQTRTNGLAEIEGEAILTRFAVCET
;
A
#
# COMPACT_ATOMS: atom_id res chain seq x y z
N MET A 1 22.41 -5.32 -17.12
CA MET A 1 21.07 -5.12 -16.55
C MET A 1 21.04 -3.72 -15.95
N SER A 2 20.07 -2.89 -16.31
CA SER A 2 19.88 -1.61 -15.62
C SER A 2 19.26 -1.91 -14.26
N SER A 3 19.99 -1.62 -13.19
CA SER A 3 19.46 -1.70 -11.82
C SER A 3 18.60 -0.47 -11.57
N SER A 4 17.38 -0.48 -12.11
CA SER A 4 16.40 0.56 -11.85
C SER A 4 15.76 0.30 -10.49
N PHE A 5 15.73 1.31 -9.64
CA PHE A 5 15.01 1.29 -8.37
C PHE A 5 13.84 2.26 -8.46
N ARG A 6 12.61 1.75 -8.28
CA ARG A 6 11.38 2.54 -8.45
C ARG A 6 10.65 2.69 -7.12
N ILE A 7 10.41 3.93 -6.74
CA ILE A 7 9.56 4.28 -5.61
C ILE A 7 8.30 4.97 -6.14
N ALA A 8 7.15 4.64 -5.56
CA ALA A 8 5.90 5.35 -5.76
C ALA A 8 5.33 5.80 -4.41
N THR A 9 4.48 6.82 -4.44
CA THR A 9 3.73 7.28 -3.27
C THR A 9 2.28 7.57 -3.67
N LEU A 10 1.34 7.29 -2.77
CA LEU A 10 -0.07 7.55 -2.95
C LEU A 10 -0.73 7.92 -1.62
N ASN A 11 -1.49 9.01 -1.62
CA ASN A 11 -2.47 9.25 -0.56
C ASN A 11 -3.74 8.45 -0.85
N LEU A 12 -4.12 7.53 0.03
CA LEU A 12 -5.32 6.71 -0.13
C LEU A 12 -6.59 7.47 0.22
N GLU A 13 -6.53 8.61 0.90
CA GLU A 13 -7.72 9.34 1.37
C GLU A 13 -8.72 8.40 2.07
N GLN A 14 -8.22 7.55 2.96
CA GLN A 14 -8.98 6.53 3.68
C GLN A 14 -9.82 5.64 2.73
N ASN A 15 -11.08 5.39 3.07
CA ASN A 15 -12.04 4.64 2.25
C ASN A 15 -13.00 5.57 1.48
N HIS A 16 -12.66 6.86 1.38
CA HIS A 16 -13.48 7.83 0.66
C HIS A 16 -13.51 7.55 -0.85
N LYS A 17 -14.36 8.30 -1.56
CA LYS A 17 -14.45 8.31 -3.03
C LYS A 17 -14.69 6.92 -3.65
N ARG A 18 -15.65 6.17 -3.10
CA ARG A 18 -16.07 4.86 -3.64
C ARG A 18 -14.91 3.87 -3.68
N TRP A 19 -14.34 3.61 -2.50
CA TRP A 19 -13.22 2.69 -2.32
C TRP A 19 -13.33 1.37 -3.08
N PRO A 20 -14.48 0.64 -3.08
CA PRO A 20 -14.59 -0.63 -3.79
C PRO A 20 -14.30 -0.57 -5.29
N GLN A 21 -14.58 0.57 -5.94
CA GLN A 21 -14.28 0.79 -7.35
C GLN A 21 -12.87 1.31 -7.56
N ARG A 22 -12.43 2.24 -6.69
CA ARG A 22 -11.09 2.85 -6.79
C ARG A 22 -9.97 1.84 -6.56
N ARG A 23 -10.15 0.90 -5.61
CA ARG A 23 -9.13 -0.08 -5.22
C ARG A 23 -8.69 -0.98 -6.40
N GLU A 24 -9.59 -1.31 -7.32
CA GLU A 24 -9.28 -2.10 -8.51
C GLU A 24 -8.38 -1.33 -9.48
N LEU A 25 -8.65 -0.03 -9.69
CA LEU A 25 -7.81 0.83 -10.52
C LEU A 25 -6.41 1.01 -9.92
N LEU A 26 -6.34 1.17 -8.59
CA LEU A 26 -5.05 1.26 -7.89
C LEU A 26 -4.25 -0.03 -8.00
N LEU A 27 -4.93 -1.18 -7.91
CA LEU A 27 -4.32 -2.49 -8.08
C LEU A 27 -3.75 -2.66 -9.48
N GLU A 28 -4.50 -2.29 -10.53
CA GLU A 28 -4.04 -2.32 -11.91
C GLU A 28 -2.78 -1.46 -12.12
N GLN A 29 -2.80 -0.22 -11.63
CA GLN A 29 -1.63 0.67 -11.70
C GLN A 29 -0.42 0.13 -10.91
N LEU A 30 -0.65 -0.49 -9.76
CA LEU A 30 0.41 -1.16 -8.99
C LEU A 30 1.04 -2.31 -9.79
N GLY A 31 0.22 -3.08 -10.52
CA GLY A 31 0.63 -4.15 -11.42
C GLY A 31 1.45 -3.66 -12.62
N GLU A 32 1.12 -2.49 -13.16
CA GLU A 32 1.86 -1.87 -14.28
C GLU A 32 3.17 -1.22 -13.82
N LEU A 33 3.11 -0.41 -12.77
CA LEU A 33 4.26 0.34 -12.27
C LEU A 33 5.29 -0.57 -11.63
N ARG A 34 4.85 -1.66 -10.98
CA ARG A 34 5.73 -2.62 -10.29
C ARG A 34 6.82 -1.92 -9.46
N PRO A 35 6.52 -0.91 -8.61
CA PRO A 35 7.52 -0.25 -7.79
C PRO A 35 8.19 -1.25 -6.85
N ASP A 36 9.41 -0.96 -6.44
CA ASP A 36 10.11 -1.75 -5.42
C ASP A 36 9.72 -1.29 -4.00
N VAL A 37 9.28 -0.03 -3.87
CA VAL A 37 8.69 0.55 -2.67
C VAL A 37 7.45 1.39 -3.03
N LEU A 38 6.33 1.17 -2.36
CA LEU A 38 5.14 2.02 -2.42
C LEU A 38 4.84 2.57 -1.01
N ALA A 39 4.91 3.90 -0.88
CA ALA A 39 4.48 4.61 0.33
C ALA A 39 3.00 4.98 0.23
N LEU A 40 2.24 4.73 1.29
CA LEU A 40 0.80 4.94 1.39
C LEU A 40 0.49 5.86 2.57
N ASN A 41 -0.16 6.99 2.30
CA ASN A 41 -0.68 7.88 3.33
C ASN A 41 -2.20 7.71 3.50
N GLU A 42 -2.72 8.07 4.67
CA GLU A 42 -4.15 8.00 5.02
C GLU A 42 -4.76 6.61 4.73
N VAL A 43 -4.03 5.56 5.10
CA VAL A 43 -4.52 4.17 5.04
C VAL A 43 -5.72 4.03 5.97
N CYS A 44 -6.84 3.51 5.48
CA CYS A 44 -8.01 3.25 6.32
C CYS A 44 -7.79 1.96 7.11
N ILE A 45 -7.67 2.08 8.43
CA ILE A 45 -7.38 0.97 9.34
C ILE A 45 -8.55 -0.02 9.43
N PRO A 46 -9.82 0.41 9.60
CA PRO A 46 -10.96 -0.52 9.68
C PRO A 46 -11.13 -1.40 8.43
N GLU A 47 -10.90 -0.83 7.25
CA GLU A 47 -11.01 -1.51 5.95
C GLU A 47 -9.72 -2.23 5.52
N GLN A 48 -8.65 -2.11 6.32
CA GLN A 48 -7.34 -2.70 6.08
C GLN A 48 -6.81 -2.46 4.65
N THR A 49 -6.95 -1.23 4.13
CA THR A 49 -6.78 -0.98 2.69
C THR A 49 -5.38 -1.28 2.16
N ALA A 50 -4.33 -1.05 2.94
CA ALA A 50 -2.96 -1.42 2.58
C ALA A 50 -2.75 -2.95 2.56
N ARG A 51 -3.38 -3.70 3.48
CA ARG A 51 -3.35 -5.17 3.47
C ARG A 51 -4.07 -5.73 2.26
N TRP A 52 -5.24 -5.17 1.94
CA TRP A 52 -5.98 -5.55 0.75
C TRP A 52 -5.14 -5.36 -0.52
N LEU A 53 -4.48 -4.21 -0.68
CA LEU A 53 -3.60 -3.95 -1.83
C LEU A 53 -2.43 -4.95 -1.91
N ARG A 54 -1.78 -5.25 -0.78
CA ARG A 54 -0.70 -6.25 -0.70
C ARG A 54 -1.18 -7.61 -1.20
N ASP A 55 -2.28 -8.10 -0.64
CA ASP A 55 -2.78 -9.46 -0.89
C ASP A 55 -3.29 -9.59 -2.34
N ALA A 56 -4.03 -8.58 -2.82
CA ALA A 56 -4.52 -8.57 -4.18
C ALA A 56 -3.41 -8.45 -5.23
N ALA A 57 -2.32 -7.72 -4.93
CA ALA A 57 -1.16 -7.64 -5.83
C ALA A 57 -0.40 -8.97 -5.92
N ALA A 58 -0.31 -9.71 -4.82
CA ALA A 58 0.26 -11.05 -4.80
C ALA A 58 -0.60 -12.03 -5.61
N GLU A 59 -1.92 -12.04 -5.39
CA GLU A 59 -2.86 -12.92 -6.08
C GLU A 59 -2.94 -12.63 -7.59
N ARG A 60 -3.14 -11.37 -7.99
CA ARG A 60 -3.41 -10.99 -9.38
C ARG A 60 -2.16 -10.91 -10.24
N PHE A 61 -1.01 -10.53 -9.67
CA PHE A 61 0.20 -10.22 -10.44
C PHE A 61 1.46 -10.95 -9.95
N GLY A 62 1.38 -11.77 -8.91
CA GLY A 62 2.55 -12.41 -8.31
C GLY A 62 3.52 -11.43 -7.65
N LEU A 63 3.06 -10.21 -7.31
CA LEU A 63 3.89 -9.19 -6.67
C LEU A 63 3.86 -9.36 -5.15
N VAL A 64 4.87 -10.02 -4.62
CA VAL A 64 5.01 -10.26 -3.18
C VAL A 64 5.66 -9.03 -2.52
N TYR A 65 4.89 -8.34 -1.68
CA TYR A 65 5.37 -7.22 -0.88
C TYR A 65 5.30 -7.54 0.61
N THR A 66 6.32 -7.12 1.35
CA THR A 66 6.26 -6.91 2.79
C THR A 66 5.49 -5.64 3.09
N LEU A 67 4.57 -5.69 4.07
CA LEU A 67 3.82 -4.55 4.56
C LEU A 67 4.37 -4.11 5.92
N VAL A 68 4.79 -2.86 6.02
CA VAL A 68 5.03 -2.14 7.28
C VAL A 68 3.94 -1.09 7.41
N GLN A 69 3.29 -1.00 8.57
CA GLN A 69 2.19 -0.07 8.77
C GLN A 69 2.20 0.46 10.20
N GLN A 70 1.93 1.76 10.35
CA GLN A 70 1.82 2.41 11.63
C GLN A 70 0.57 3.28 11.66
N THR A 71 -0.22 3.16 12.73
CA THR A 71 -1.37 4.04 12.97
C THR A 71 -0.88 5.41 13.44
N ARG A 72 -1.75 6.42 13.36
CA ARG A 72 -1.48 7.68 14.08
C ARG A 72 -1.29 7.42 15.57
N THR A 73 -0.55 8.31 16.24
CA THR A 73 -0.28 8.25 17.70
C THR A 73 -1.30 9.04 18.53
N ASN A 74 -2.27 9.68 17.88
CA ASN A 74 -3.31 10.48 18.51
C ASN A 74 -4.66 9.72 18.49
N GLY A 75 -5.76 10.42 18.82
CA GLY A 75 -7.10 9.84 18.84
C GLY A 75 -7.62 9.28 17.50
N LEU A 76 -6.85 9.39 16.41
CA LEU A 76 -7.18 8.83 15.09
C LEU A 76 -6.53 7.46 14.84
N ALA A 77 -5.88 6.86 15.84
CA ALA A 77 -5.15 5.58 15.70
C ALA A 77 -6.02 4.45 15.12
N GLU A 78 -7.31 4.42 15.44
CA GLU A 78 -8.25 3.39 14.95
C GLU A 78 -8.80 3.70 13.55
N ILE A 79 -8.53 4.88 13.01
CA ILE A 79 -9.14 5.38 11.77
C ILE A 79 -8.12 5.34 10.63
N GLU A 80 -6.93 5.89 10.89
CA GLU A 80 -5.94 6.08 9.84
C GLU A 80 -4.50 5.78 10.26
N GLY A 81 -3.70 5.50 9.25
CA GLY A 81 -2.27 5.31 9.39
C GLY A 81 -1.50 5.57 8.10
N GLU A 82 -0.23 5.23 8.15
CA GLU A 82 0.71 5.25 7.04
C GLU A 82 1.26 3.84 6.84
N ALA A 83 1.57 3.48 5.59
CA ALA A 83 2.10 2.17 5.27
C ALA A 83 3.16 2.21 4.18
N ILE A 84 4.03 1.20 4.19
CA ILE A 84 5.00 0.91 3.15
C ILE A 84 4.76 -0.52 2.65
N LEU A 85 4.64 -0.68 1.34
CA LEU A 85 4.79 -1.97 0.66
C LEU A 85 6.17 -2.05 0.01
N THR A 86 6.95 -3.09 0.31
CA THR A 86 8.31 -3.24 -0.23
C THR A 86 8.64 -4.66 -0.64
N ARG A 87 9.41 -4.83 -1.71
CA ARG A 87 9.93 -6.15 -2.14
C ARG A 87 11.18 -6.59 -1.38
N PHE A 88 11.75 -5.68 -0.59
CA PHE A 88 12.98 -5.94 0.13
C PHE A 88 12.70 -6.48 1.53
N ALA A 89 13.72 -7.08 2.13
CA ALA A 89 13.70 -7.41 3.55
C ALA A 89 13.65 -6.13 4.39
N VAL A 90 12.87 -6.16 5.47
CA VAL A 90 12.78 -5.09 6.45
C VAL A 90 13.69 -5.46 7.62
N CYS A 91 14.69 -4.61 7.90
CA CYS A 91 15.66 -4.85 8.97
C CYS A 91 15.17 -4.33 10.34
N GLU A 92 14.36 -3.27 10.35
CA GLU A 92 13.87 -2.57 11.56
C GLU A 92 12.53 -1.89 11.26
N THR A 93 11.68 -1.71 12.29
CA THR A 93 10.37 -1.03 12.23
C THR A 93 10.18 -0.12 13.43
#